data_AF-A0A5J4ZXS4-F1
#
_entry.id   AF-A0A5J4ZXS4-F1
#
_cell.length_a   1.000
_cell.length_b   1.000
_cell.length_c   1.000
_cell.angle_alpha   90.00
_cell.angle_beta   90.00
_cell.angle_gamma   90.00
#
_symmetry.space_group_name_H-M   'P 1'
#
loop_
_entity.id
_entity.type
_entity.pdbx_description
1 polymer ?
#
loop_
_entity_poly.entity_id
_entity_poly.type
_entity_poly.pdbx_seq_one_letter_code
_entity_poly.pdbx_strand_id
1 'polypeptide(L)'
;MQNHSLDRWIHRKKRASSLTSSVRDVVLDWPIRLQIAIGAAQGLCYMHHDCSPAIIHRDVKSNNILLDFEFKVTIADFSLAKILVKHGEPNIMSAFVGYFGYIAPGIHSKLDAFEVSNNKFTGQLLENLCVGGTLFVVVAFSNNLTGTIPKSLGSFNALLTIQLYSNNFSDEVPSRLWRSLNLSNLMLSDNSFSGELLSKVAWNFSWIEISNKKFSGQIPTWISSWESLVVFKASNNLFCGQIPLELTKLPQLITLLLDGNQLTGNFSLEITSWNSLIALNLARNKFYRRIPVVIGSLPDLLELDLSNNQFFGPIPPELGHLRLTYLNLFSIQLTGQVLDEFCNMAFENNFLNNSNLCAISSLSSIPSCYAKSHDSTKVSRFS
;
A
#
# COMPACT_ATOMS: atom_id res chain seq x y z
N MET A 1 -6.86 14.84 -24.42
CA MET A 1 -8.01 15.57 -24.97
C MET A 1 -8.21 15.20 -26.44
N GLN A 2 -9.47 15.04 -26.85
CA GLN A 2 -9.91 14.41 -28.10
C GLN A 2 -9.60 15.27 -29.34
N ASN A 3 -9.69 16.61 -29.22
CA ASN A 3 -9.34 17.53 -30.31
C ASN A 3 -7.86 17.98 -30.27
N HIS A 4 -7.03 17.37 -29.42
CA HIS A 4 -5.58 17.62 -29.31
C HIS A 4 -5.23 19.10 -29.05
N SER A 5 -4.00 19.52 -29.41
CA SER A 5 -3.54 20.90 -29.23
C SER A 5 -4.09 21.83 -30.32
N LEU A 6 -4.34 23.08 -29.94
CA LEU A 6 -4.75 24.17 -30.83
C LEU A 6 -3.78 24.34 -32.02
N ASP A 7 -2.50 24.04 -31.82
CA ASP A 7 -1.46 24.05 -32.87
C ASP A 7 -1.86 23.25 -34.13
N ARG A 8 -2.48 22.08 -33.95
CA ARG A 8 -2.93 21.24 -35.06
C ARG A 8 -4.00 21.90 -35.93
N TRP A 9 -4.76 22.81 -35.35
CA TRP A 9 -5.84 23.53 -36.02
C TRP A 9 -5.36 24.83 -36.68
N ILE A 10 -4.28 25.44 -36.17
CA ILE A 10 -3.73 26.70 -36.68
C ILE A 10 -2.63 26.48 -37.74
N HIS A 11 -1.83 25.40 -37.64
CA HIS A 11 -0.60 25.24 -38.44
C HIS A 11 -0.62 24.08 -39.46
N ARG A 12 -1.77 23.42 -39.68
CA ARG A 12 -1.89 22.23 -40.56
C ARG A 12 -1.46 22.46 -42.02
N LYS A 13 -1.43 23.71 -42.51
CA LYS A 13 -1.02 24.06 -43.89
C LYS A 13 0.46 23.85 -44.22
N LYS A 14 1.34 23.58 -43.24
CA LYS A 14 2.79 23.37 -43.52
C LYS A 14 3.25 21.90 -43.58
N ARG A 15 2.38 20.91 -43.32
CA ARG A 15 2.77 19.48 -43.31
C ARG A 15 1.98 18.57 -44.26
N ALA A 16 1.06 19.11 -45.05
CA ALA A 16 0.34 18.35 -46.07
C ALA A 16 1.06 18.45 -47.43
N SER A 17 2.22 17.81 -47.54
CA SER A 17 2.84 17.47 -48.82
C SER A 17 3.20 15.99 -48.84
N SER A 18 2.25 15.13 -48.48
CA SER A 18 2.19 13.73 -48.91
C SER A 18 1.02 13.03 -48.22
N LEU A 19 0.27 12.27 -49.03
CA LEU A 19 -0.82 11.34 -48.72
C LEU A 19 -2.24 11.87 -48.55
N THR A 20 -3.04 11.42 -49.51
CA THR A 20 -4.48 11.30 -49.63
C THR A 20 -5.12 10.59 -48.44
N SER A 21 -6.07 11.25 -47.76
CA SER A 21 -7.28 10.61 -47.20
C SER A 21 -8.30 11.69 -46.80
N SER A 22 -9.55 11.47 -47.17
CA SER A 22 -10.67 12.41 -47.01
C SER A 22 -11.15 12.47 -45.56
N VAL A 23 -10.61 13.41 -44.79
CA VAL A 23 -11.18 13.81 -43.50
C VAL A 23 -11.34 15.33 -43.53
N ARG A 24 -12.61 15.76 -43.54
CA ARG A 24 -13.13 17.13 -43.61
C ARG A 24 -12.12 18.22 -43.21
N ASP A 25 -11.90 19.17 -44.12
CA ASP A 25 -11.21 20.45 -43.88
C ASP A 25 -12.00 21.31 -42.89
N VAL A 26 -11.95 20.96 -41.61
CA VAL A 26 -12.57 21.76 -40.55
C VAL A 26 -11.57 22.85 -40.15
N VAL A 27 -11.72 24.02 -40.77
CA VAL A 27 -11.10 25.26 -40.32
C VAL A 27 -11.91 25.76 -39.13
N LEU A 28 -11.27 26.10 -38.01
CA LEU A 28 -11.96 26.74 -36.90
C LEU A 28 -12.64 28.02 -37.39
N ASP A 29 -13.94 28.12 -37.22
CA ASP A 29 -14.69 29.33 -37.53
C ASP A 29 -14.42 30.42 -36.47
N TRP A 30 -14.91 31.63 -36.73
CA TRP A 30 -14.63 32.75 -35.84
C TRP A 30 -15.27 32.60 -34.44
N PRO A 31 -16.51 32.13 -34.30
CA PRO A 31 -17.11 31.85 -33.00
C PRO A 31 -16.28 30.89 -32.14
N ILE A 32 -15.81 29.77 -32.69
CA ILE A 32 -15.00 28.79 -31.95
C ILE A 32 -13.64 29.39 -31.55
N ARG A 33 -13.00 30.17 -32.43
CA ARG A 33 -11.73 30.85 -32.10
C ARG A 33 -11.89 31.84 -30.96
N LEU A 34 -12.98 32.62 -30.95
CA LEU A 34 -13.26 33.57 -29.88
C LEU A 34 -13.49 32.84 -28.55
N GLN A 35 -14.25 31.73 -28.56
CA GLN A 35 -14.44 30.88 -27.38
C GLN A 35 -13.12 30.34 -26.84
N ILE A 36 -12.22 29.90 -27.72
CA ILE A 36 -10.89 29.40 -27.33
C ILE A 36 -10.05 30.52 -26.69
N ALA A 37 -10.04 31.71 -27.28
CA ALA A 37 -9.30 32.86 -26.73
C ALA A 37 -9.82 33.25 -25.34
N ILE A 38 -11.14 33.29 -25.16
CA ILE A 38 -11.77 33.58 -23.86
C ILE A 38 -11.43 32.49 -22.85
N GLY A 39 -11.55 31.21 -23.22
CA GLY A 39 -11.24 30.10 -22.32
C GLY A 39 -9.78 30.07 -21.87
N ALA A 40 -8.84 30.39 -22.78
CA ALA A 40 -7.42 30.54 -22.42
C ALA A 40 -7.19 31.73 -21.47
N ALA A 41 -7.83 32.87 -21.72
CA ALA A 41 -7.73 34.04 -20.84
C ALA A 41 -8.32 33.78 -19.44
N GLN A 42 -9.46 33.09 -19.37
CA GLN A 42 -10.09 32.68 -18.11
C GLN A 42 -9.20 31.72 -17.32
N GLY A 43 -8.62 30.72 -17.99
CA GLY A 43 -7.67 29.80 -17.37
C GLY A 43 -6.44 30.54 -16.79
N LEU A 44 -5.89 31.50 -17.53
CA LEU A 44 -4.78 32.35 -17.05
C LEU A 44 -5.20 33.23 -15.87
N CYS A 45 -6.39 33.84 -15.92
CA CYS A 45 -6.91 34.68 -14.86
C CYS A 45 -7.09 33.91 -13.55
N TYR A 46 -7.66 32.71 -13.63
CA TYR A 46 -7.84 31.79 -12.50
C TYR A 46 -6.50 31.44 -11.85
N MET A 47 -5.50 31.08 -12.67
CA MET A 47 -4.16 30.76 -12.15
C MET A 47 -3.48 31.96 -11.46
N HIS A 48 -3.71 33.17 -11.96
CA HIS A 48 -3.06 34.38 -11.42
C HIS A 48 -3.72 34.91 -10.15
N HIS A 49 -5.05 34.81 -10.03
CA HIS A 49 -5.81 35.50 -8.98
C HIS A 49 -6.58 34.56 -8.06
N ASP A 50 -7.05 33.41 -8.56
CA ASP A 50 -7.94 32.52 -7.82
C ASP A 50 -7.17 31.32 -7.21
N CYS A 51 -5.99 31.00 -7.75
CA CYS A 51 -5.06 30.06 -7.13
C CYS A 51 -4.27 30.73 -5.99
N SER A 52 -4.22 30.07 -4.83
CA SER A 52 -3.41 30.49 -3.68
C SER A 52 -2.49 29.35 -3.26
N PRO A 53 -1.17 29.45 -3.49
CA PRO A 53 -0.43 30.58 -4.08
C PRO A 53 -0.65 30.78 -5.60
N ALA A 54 -0.47 32.02 -6.06
CA ALA A 54 -0.66 32.39 -7.48
C ALA A 54 0.34 31.65 -8.40
N ILE A 55 -0.13 31.21 -9.56
CA ILE A 55 0.62 30.40 -10.53
C ILE A 55 0.82 31.21 -11.81
N ILE A 56 2.05 31.47 -12.20
CA ILE A 56 2.40 32.09 -13.48
C ILE A 56 2.79 30.99 -14.47
N HIS A 57 2.03 30.77 -15.55
CA HIS A 57 2.26 29.66 -16.49
C HIS A 57 3.60 29.76 -17.28
N ARG A 58 3.99 30.96 -17.71
CA ARG A 58 5.24 31.29 -18.44
C ARG A 58 5.50 30.63 -19.80
N ASP A 59 4.68 29.66 -20.23
CA ASP A 59 4.80 29.02 -21.56
C ASP A 59 3.45 28.88 -22.30
N VAL A 60 2.78 30.01 -22.53
CA VAL A 60 1.49 30.03 -23.25
C VAL A 60 1.73 30.10 -24.76
N LYS A 61 1.53 28.97 -25.44
CA LYS A 61 1.65 28.82 -26.90
C LYS A 61 0.56 27.88 -27.43
N SER A 62 0.31 27.87 -28.74
CA SER A 62 -0.70 27.03 -29.40
C SER A 62 -0.58 25.54 -29.10
N ASN A 63 0.63 25.03 -28.89
CA ASN A 63 0.88 23.64 -28.49
C ASN A 63 0.40 23.30 -27.08
N ASN A 64 0.30 24.33 -26.24
CA ASN A 64 0.04 24.25 -24.81
C ASN A 64 -1.42 24.63 -24.48
N ILE A 65 -2.27 24.72 -25.51
CA ILE A 65 -3.71 24.93 -25.39
C ILE A 65 -4.38 23.67 -25.96
N LEU A 66 -5.00 22.88 -25.09
CA LEU A 66 -5.69 21.64 -25.45
C LEU A 66 -7.20 21.88 -25.60
N LEU A 67 -7.81 21.13 -26.52
CA LEU A 67 -9.23 21.25 -26.87
C LEU A 67 -9.95 19.92 -26.65
N ASP A 68 -11.07 19.94 -25.93
CA ASP A 68 -11.97 18.78 -25.82
C ASP A 68 -12.93 18.67 -27.01
N PHE A 69 -13.86 17.72 -26.97
CA PHE A 69 -14.83 17.48 -28.05
C PHE A 69 -15.79 18.66 -28.28
N GLU A 70 -15.94 19.58 -27.32
CA GLU A 70 -16.75 20.80 -27.39
C GLU A 70 -15.91 22.05 -27.71
N PHE A 71 -14.61 21.88 -28.03
CA PHE A 71 -13.65 22.97 -28.18
C PHE A 71 -13.47 23.84 -26.92
N LYS A 72 -13.78 23.30 -25.74
CA LYS A 72 -13.40 23.95 -24.48
C LYS A 72 -11.90 23.82 -24.27
N VAL A 73 -11.33 24.88 -23.72
CA VAL A 73 -9.89 25.03 -23.56
C VAL A 73 -9.43 24.48 -22.22
N THR A 74 -8.29 23.81 -22.25
CA THR A 74 -7.48 23.54 -21.08
C THR A 74 -6.04 23.98 -21.36
N ILE A 75 -5.47 24.78 -20.46
CA ILE A 75 -4.07 25.17 -20.52
C ILE A 75 -3.23 23.98 -20.05
N ALA A 76 -2.15 23.68 -20.77
CA ALA A 76 -1.28 22.53 -20.56
C ALA A 76 0.19 22.93 -20.63
N ASP A 77 1.08 22.01 -20.24
CA ASP A 77 2.55 22.20 -20.26
C ASP A 77 3.03 23.37 -19.39
N PHE A 78 2.96 23.14 -18.09
CA PHE A 78 3.43 24.02 -17.03
C PHE A 78 4.92 23.82 -16.72
N SER A 79 5.71 23.31 -17.67
CA SER A 79 7.14 23.01 -17.46
C SER A 79 7.95 24.24 -17.03
N LEU A 80 7.56 25.43 -17.49
CA LEU A 80 8.17 26.72 -17.12
C LEU A 80 7.38 27.49 -16.05
N ALA A 81 6.27 26.94 -15.55
CA ALA A 81 5.38 27.63 -14.64
C ALA A 81 6.08 27.97 -13.32
N LYS A 82 5.72 29.11 -12.72
CA LYS A 82 6.27 29.62 -11.47
C LYS A 82 5.16 29.86 -10.47
N ILE A 83 5.25 29.22 -9.31
CA ILE A 83 4.35 29.47 -8.18
C ILE A 83 4.96 30.59 -7.33
N LEU A 84 4.17 31.62 -7.02
CA LEU A 84 4.59 32.75 -6.20
C LEU A 84 4.25 32.49 -4.72
N VAL A 85 5.20 31.90 -4.00
CA VAL A 85 5.09 31.70 -2.55
C VAL A 85 5.41 33.00 -1.81
N LYS A 86 4.62 33.35 -0.79
CA LYS A 86 4.92 34.49 0.09
C LYS A 86 6.12 34.16 0.99
N HIS A 87 7.05 35.11 1.15
CA HIS A 87 8.20 34.93 2.02
C HIS A 87 7.79 34.60 3.46
N GLY A 88 8.18 33.43 3.97
CA GLY A 88 8.04 33.05 5.38
C GLY A 88 7.30 31.75 5.67
N GLU A 89 6.64 31.12 4.70
CA GLU A 89 5.94 29.84 4.86
C GLU A 89 6.72 28.67 4.24
N PRO A 90 6.68 27.45 4.83
CA PRO A 90 7.28 26.26 4.23
C PRO A 90 6.65 25.98 2.85
N ASN A 91 7.47 25.56 1.88
CA ASN A 91 7.04 25.30 0.50
C ASN A 91 6.22 24.00 0.39
N ILE A 92 5.02 24.01 0.96
CA ILE A 92 4.05 22.91 0.94
C ILE A 92 3.10 23.12 -0.24
N MET A 93 3.00 22.15 -1.14
CA MET A 93 2.01 22.16 -2.21
C MET A 93 0.81 21.29 -1.80
N SER A 94 -0.29 21.91 -1.40
CA SER A 94 -1.44 21.24 -0.75
C SER A 94 -2.78 21.33 -1.49
N ALA A 95 -2.87 22.05 -2.63
CA ALA A 95 -4.16 22.26 -3.29
C ALA A 95 -4.07 22.17 -4.81
N PHE A 96 -4.77 21.18 -5.39
CA PHE A 96 -5.21 21.19 -6.79
C PHE A 96 -6.68 20.77 -6.86
N VAL A 97 -7.51 21.60 -7.48
CA VAL A 97 -8.85 21.20 -7.97
C VAL A 97 -8.81 21.34 -9.48
N GLY A 98 -8.63 20.22 -10.18
CA GLY A 98 -8.51 20.16 -11.65
C GLY A 98 -7.96 18.80 -12.15
N TYR A 99 -8.33 18.40 -13.37
CA TYR A 99 -7.87 17.13 -13.97
C TYR A 99 -6.35 17.20 -14.22
N PHE A 100 -5.59 16.25 -13.66
CA PHE A 100 -4.13 16.26 -13.66
C PHE A 100 -3.59 16.01 -15.07
N GLY A 101 -3.03 17.07 -15.66
CA GLY A 101 -2.25 17.04 -16.88
C GLY A 101 -1.20 18.12 -16.81
N TYR A 102 -0.03 17.76 -16.26
CA TYR A 102 1.23 18.50 -16.35
C TYR A 102 1.36 19.74 -15.44
N ILE A 103 1.94 19.56 -14.26
CA ILE A 103 2.55 20.63 -13.44
C ILE A 103 3.93 20.16 -13.00
N ALA A 104 4.92 21.06 -12.94
CA ALA A 104 6.30 20.77 -12.53
C ALA A 104 6.61 21.42 -11.17
N PRO A 105 6.35 20.76 -10.03
CA PRO A 105 6.65 21.29 -8.70
C PRO A 105 8.15 21.28 -8.35
N GLY A 106 9.00 20.55 -9.09
CA GLY A 106 10.36 20.20 -8.63
C GLY A 106 11.55 20.76 -9.40
N ILE A 107 11.39 21.32 -10.62
CA ILE A 107 12.54 21.74 -11.45
C ILE A 107 13.04 23.15 -11.09
N HIS A 108 12.16 24.03 -10.62
CA HIS A 108 12.48 25.45 -10.40
C HIS A 108 12.13 25.98 -8.99
N SER A 109 11.78 25.08 -8.06
CA SER A 109 11.50 25.41 -6.65
C SER A 109 12.06 24.34 -5.72
N LYS A 110 12.46 24.74 -4.50
CA LYS A 110 12.78 23.80 -3.41
C LYS A 110 11.47 23.23 -2.89
N LEU A 111 11.09 22.07 -3.40
CA LEU A 111 9.92 21.33 -2.93
C LEU A 111 10.32 20.45 -1.75
N ASP A 112 9.74 20.75 -0.61
CA ASP A 112 10.07 20.12 0.67
C ASP A 112 9.10 18.97 0.98
N ALA A 113 7.82 19.15 0.65
CA ALA A 113 6.78 18.13 0.72
C ALA A 113 5.84 18.19 -0.49
N PHE A 114 5.44 17.03 -1.00
CA PHE A 114 4.43 16.87 -2.04
C PHE A 114 3.19 16.19 -1.47
N GLU A 115 2.05 16.90 -1.34
CA GLU A 115 0.84 16.40 -0.70
C GLU A 115 -0.41 16.60 -1.57
N VAL A 116 -0.93 15.51 -2.14
CA VAL A 116 -2.07 15.53 -3.08
C VAL A 116 -3.08 14.40 -2.82
N SER A 117 -3.10 13.84 -1.62
CA SER A 117 -3.94 12.69 -1.28
C SER A 117 -5.44 12.97 -1.31
N ASN A 118 -6.27 11.93 -1.37
CA ASN A 118 -7.74 11.99 -1.36
C ASN A 118 -8.34 12.83 -2.49
N ASN A 119 -7.88 12.59 -3.71
CA ASN A 119 -8.33 13.28 -4.91
C ASN A 119 -8.72 12.27 -6.00
N LYS A 120 -9.02 12.78 -7.20
CA LYS A 120 -9.32 11.95 -8.39
C LYS A 120 -8.22 12.08 -9.45
N PHE A 121 -6.98 12.33 -9.03
CA PHE A 121 -5.89 12.56 -9.98
C PHE A 121 -5.57 11.28 -10.75
N THR A 122 -5.29 11.45 -12.04
CA THR A 122 -4.95 10.38 -12.98
C THR A 122 -3.57 10.63 -13.59
N GLY A 123 -2.99 9.61 -14.21
CA GLY A 123 -1.67 9.72 -14.85
C GLY A 123 -0.53 9.36 -13.89
N GLN A 124 0.71 9.62 -14.30
CA GLN A 124 1.88 9.17 -13.57
C GLN A 124 2.37 10.17 -12.52
N LEU A 125 3.05 9.66 -11.49
CA LEU A 125 3.77 10.49 -10.55
C LEU A 125 4.95 11.17 -11.27
N LEU A 126 5.15 12.46 -11.01
CA LEU A 126 6.11 13.30 -11.72
C LEU A 126 7.56 12.84 -11.50
N GLU A 127 8.32 12.64 -12.59
CA GLU A 127 9.69 12.12 -12.52
C GLU A 127 10.68 13.10 -11.85
N ASN A 128 10.37 14.38 -11.82
CA ASN A 128 11.32 15.41 -11.36
C ASN A 128 10.98 16.01 -9.99
N LEU A 129 10.20 15.31 -9.15
CA LEU A 129 9.82 15.81 -7.82
C LEU A 129 11.04 16.06 -6.91
N CYS A 130 12.07 15.22 -6.99
CA CYS A 130 13.25 15.33 -6.13
C CYS A 130 14.41 16.15 -6.70
N VAL A 131 14.28 16.80 -7.86
CA VAL A 131 15.41 17.50 -8.52
C VAL A 131 16.03 18.58 -7.63
N GLY A 132 15.24 19.25 -6.78
CA GLY A 132 15.72 20.24 -5.82
C GLY A 132 16.48 19.66 -4.61
N GLY A 133 16.49 18.33 -4.42
CA GLY A 133 17.23 17.64 -3.35
C GLY A 133 16.71 17.86 -1.92
N THR A 134 15.62 18.62 -1.72
CA THR A 134 15.06 18.93 -0.39
C THR A 134 13.80 18.15 -0.05
N LEU A 135 13.26 17.37 -0.99
CA LEU A 135 12.00 16.64 -0.79
C LEU A 135 12.16 15.56 0.28
N PHE A 136 11.44 15.70 1.40
CA PHE A 136 11.45 14.74 2.50
C PHE A 136 10.15 13.93 2.61
N VAL A 137 9.04 14.42 2.07
CA VAL A 137 7.72 13.76 2.14
C VAL A 137 7.03 13.72 0.77
N VAL A 138 6.49 12.55 0.41
CA VAL A 138 5.61 12.35 -0.75
C VAL A 138 4.33 11.67 -0.29
N VAL A 139 3.20 12.37 -0.37
CA VAL A 139 1.87 11.90 0.04
C VAL A 139 0.90 12.07 -1.14
N ALA A 140 0.48 10.97 -1.74
CA ALA A 140 -0.43 10.98 -2.89
C ALA A 140 -1.46 9.83 -2.84
N PHE A 141 -1.76 9.32 -1.65
CA PHE A 141 -2.68 8.20 -1.46
C PHE A 141 -4.13 8.53 -1.85
N SER A 142 -4.96 7.50 -2.05
CA SER A 142 -6.38 7.64 -2.43
C SER A 142 -6.58 8.51 -3.66
N ASN A 143 -6.03 8.07 -4.79
CA ASN A 143 -6.14 8.70 -6.10
C ASN A 143 -6.23 7.62 -7.20
N ASN A 144 -6.27 8.02 -8.48
CA ASN A 144 -6.24 7.11 -9.64
C ASN A 144 -4.89 7.21 -10.38
N LEU A 145 -3.77 7.44 -9.66
CA LEU A 145 -2.44 7.56 -10.27
C LEU A 145 -1.96 6.20 -10.80
N THR A 146 -1.29 6.21 -11.95
CA THR A 146 -0.85 5.01 -12.69
C THR A 146 0.66 5.02 -12.95
N GLY A 147 1.18 3.95 -13.56
CA GLY A 147 2.59 3.84 -13.94
C GLY A 147 3.48 3.43 -12.77
N THR A 148 4.76 3.80 -12.82
CA THR A 148 5.77 3.35 -11.86
C THR A 148 6.16 4.45 -10.87
N ILE A 149 6.79 4.05 -9.77
CA ILE A 149 7.44 5.02 -8.88
C ILE A 149 8.69 5.55 -9.58
N PRO A 150 8.87 6.88 -9.73
CA PRO A 150 10.04 7.45 -10.38
C PRO A 150 11.34 7.06 -9.68
N LYS A 151 12.33 6.62 -10.47
CA LYS A 151 13.66 6.21 -9.97
C LYS A 151 14.41 7.37 -9.29
N SER A 152 14.08 8.60 -9.65
CA SER A 152 14.60 9.83 -9.07
C SER A 152 14.26 9.98 -7.59
N LEU A 153 13.13 9.43 -7.11
CA LEU A 153 12.77 9.48 -5.70
C LEU A 153 13.81 8.78 -4.83
N GLY A 154 14.36 7.64 -5.29
CA GLY A 154 15.44 6.95 -4.60
C GLY A 154 16.84 7.54 -4.83
N SER A 155 16.97 8.65 -5.56
CA SER A 155 18.29 9.21 -5.90
C SER A 155 18.83 10.21 -4.87
N PHE A 156 17.98 10.71 -3.97
CA PHE A 156 18.35 11.68 -2.95
C PHE A 156 17.98 11.14 -1.56
N ASN A 157 18.93 11.19 -0.62
CA ASN A 157 18.75 10.66 0.74
C ASN A 157 17.92 11.59 1.65
N ALA A 158 17.15 12.54 1.12
CA ALA A 158 16.32 13.44 1.92
C ALA A 158 14.95 12.82 2.27
N LEU A 159 14.45 11.86 1.47
CA LEU A 159 13.12 11.27 1.66
C LEU A 159 13.03 10.48 2.95
N LEU A 160 12.06 10.86 3.79
CA LEU A 160 11.69 10.22 5.04
C LEU A 160 10.42 9.38 4.91
N THR A 161 9.43 9.90 4.15
CA THR A 161 8.09 9.32 4.07
C THR A 161 7.57 9.27 2.64
N ILE A 162 7.06 8.12 2.23
CA ILE A 162 6.33 7.91 0.98
C ILE A 162 4.99 7.23 1.28
N GLN A 163 3.88 7.89 0.94
CA GLN A 163 2.51 7.37 1.06
C GLN A 163 1.81 7.41 -0.31
N LEU A 164 1.75 6.28 -0.99
CA LEU A 164 1.15 6.13 -2.33
C LEU A 164 0.01 5.09 -2.35
N TYR A 165 -0.49 4.68 -1.19
CA TYR A 165 -1.49 3.63 -1.08
C TYR A 165 -2.81 3.99 -1.78
N SER A 166 -3.62 2.98 -2.12
CA SER A 166 -4.92 3.13 -2.79
C SER A 166 -4.81 3.94 -4.09
N ASN A 167 -4.03 3.42 -5.04
CA ASN A 167 -3.80 3.96 -6.37
C ASN A 167 -3.69 2.81 -7.40
N ASN A 168 -3.33 3.12 -8.64
CA ASN A 168 -3.15 2.17 -9.74
C ASN A 168 -1.68 2.07 -10.18
N PHE A 169 -0.71 2.31 -9.30
CA PHE A 169 0.71 2.12 -9.60
C PHE A 169 1.02 0.64 -9.88
N SER A 170 1.97 0.38 -10.77
CA SER A 170 2.36 -0.95 -11.25
C SER A 170 3.88 -1.16 -11.22
N ASP A 171 4.31 -2.34 -11.67
CA ASP A 171 5.70 -2.78 -11.76
C ASP A 171 6.41 -2.87 -10.40
N GLU A 172 7.75 -2.92 -10.42
CA GLU A 172 8.55 -3.08 -9.22
C GLU A 172 8.86 -1.75 -8.54
N VAL A 173 8.95 -1.76 -7.20
CA VAL A 173 9.47 -0.62 -6.44
C VAL A 173 10.96 -0.45 -6.79
N PRO A 174 11.39 0.74 -7.26
CA PRO A 174 12.77 0.99 -7.66
C PRO A 174 13.78 0.53 -6.61
N SER A 175 14.79 -0.24 -7.05
CA SER A 175 15.82 -0.78 -6.16
C SER A 175 16.43 0.26 -5.24
N ARG A 176 16.70 1.47 -5.76
CA ARG A 176 17.27 2.61 -5.01
C ARG A 176 16.42 3.10 -3.84
N LEU A 177 15.09 2.94 -3.86
CA LEU A 177 14.23 3.34 -2.74
C LEU A 177 14.42 2.42 -1.55
N TRP A 178 14.57 1.12 -1.79
CA TRP A 178 15.03 0.19 -0.76
C TRP A 178 16.42 0.60 -0.26
N ARG A 179 17.26 1.20 -1.11
CA ARG A 179 18.59 1.69 -0.69
C ARG A 179 18.65 3.05 0.02
N SER A 180 17.52 3.70 0.25
CA SER A 180 17.50 5.04 0.85
C SER A 180 17.95 4.99 2.31
N LEU A 181 18.82 5.92 2.71
CA LEU A 181 19.42 5.96 4.05
C LEU A 181 18.48 6.50 5.12
N ASN A 182 17.54 7.37 4.73
CA ASN A 182 16.69 8.11 5.66
C ASN A 182 15.21 7.73 5.53
N LEU A 183 14.86 6.88 4.56
CA LEU A 183 13.46 6.50 4.34
C LEU A 183 13.00 5.61 5.51
N SER A 184 12.11 6.16 6.33
CA SER A 184 11.59 5.50 7.53
C SER A 184 10.20 4.92 7.30
N ASN A 185 9.38 5.58 6.47
CA ASN A 185 7.96 5.26 6.31
C ASN A 185 7.63 5.03 4.84
N LEU A 186 7.21 3.80 4.51
CA LEU A 186 6.85 3.41 3.14
C LEU A 186 5.48 2.72 3.14
N MET A 187 4.45 3.45 2.70
CA MET A 187 3.08 2.97 2.60
C MET A 187 2.64 2.95 1.15
N LEU A 188 2.48 1.75 0.61
CA LEU A 188 2.25 1.53 -0.81
C LEU A 188 1.09 0.56 -1.08
N SER A 189 0.34 0.14 -0.05
CA SER A 189 -0.76 -0.84 -0.13
C SER A 189 -1.80 -0.51 -1.22
N ASP A 190 -2.59 -1.50 -1.63
CA ASP A 190 -3.70 -1.32 -2.59
C ASP A 190 -3.23 -0.67 -3.90
N ASN A 191 -2.26 -1.32 -4.54
CA ASN A 191 -1.69 -0.96 -5.84
C ASN A 191 -1.38 -2.25 -6.61
N SER A 192 -0.96 -2.14 -7.87
CA SER A 192 -0.59 -3.28 -8.73
C SER A 192 0.92 -3.58 -8.75
N PHE A 193 1.66 -3.20 -7.70
CA PHE A 193 3.10 -3.47 -7.62
C PHE A 193 3.43 -4.97 -7.58
N SER A 194 4.58 -5.34 -8.13
CA SER A 194 5.13 -6.69 -8.16
C SER A 194 6.63 -6.72 -7.78
N GLY A 195 7.24 -7.90 -7.83
CA GLY A 195 8.68 -8.08 -7.59
C GLY A 195 8.96 -8.71 -6.23
N GLU A 196 10.23 -8.69 -5.82
CA GLU A 196 10.69 -9.23 -4.53
C GLU A 196 11.16 -8.12 -3.59
N LEU A 197 11.25 -8.42 -2.29
CA LEU A 197 12.02 -7.59 -1.36
C LEU A 197 13.51 -7.76 -1.70
N LEU A 198 14.08 -6.80 -2.44
CA LEU A 198 15.40 -6.91 -3.08
C LEU A 198 16.55 -7.13 -2.09
N SER A 199 17.48 -8.03 -2.46
CA SER A 199 18.53 -8.63 -1.62
C SER A 199 19.60 -7.71 -1.02
N LYS A 200 19.59 -6.42 -1.33
CA LYS A 200 20.50 -5.45 -0.73
C LYS A 200 19.77 -4.12 -0.51
N VAL A 201 19.72 -3.74 0.77
CA VAL A 201 19.60 -2.40 1.38
C VAL A 201 18.23 -2.02 2.00
N ALA A 202 18.30 -1.47 3.23
CA ALA A 202 17.77 -0.20 3.79
C ALA A 202 18.16 -0.16 5.28
N TRP A 203 18.58 0.98 5.83
CA TRP A 203 18.85 1.09 7.27
C TRP A 203 17.70 1.84 7.93
N ASN A 204 17.01 1.17 8.86
CA ASN A 204 16.08 1.79 9.81
C ASN A 204 14.67 2.18 9.32
N PHE A 205 13.97 1.29 8.59
CA PHE A 205 12.51 1.47 8.42
C PHE A 205 11.80 1.35 9.76
N SER A 206 10.88 2.28 10.02
CA SER A 206 9.97 2.22 11.18
C SER A 206 8.58 1.71 10.79
N TRP A 207 8.14 1.96 9.56
CA TRP A 207 6.79 1.63 9.09
C TRP A 207 6.78 1.19 7.63
N ILE A 208 6.37 -0.05 7.37
CA ILE A 208 6.20 -0.60 6.02
C ILE A 208 4.79 -1.15 5.86
N GLU A 209 4.08 -0.66 4.83
CA GLU A 209 2.83 -1.23 4.35
C GLU A 209 2.89 -1.52 2.86
N ILE A 210 2.79 -2.80 2.53
CA ILE A 210 2.88 -3.32 1.17
C ILE A 210 1.79 -4.36 0.91
N SER A 211 0.62 -4.23 1.57
CA SER A 211 -0.48 -5.19 1.44
C SER A 211 -1.21 -5.10 0.08
N ASN A 212 -1.90 -6.18 -0.28
CA ASN A 212 -2.75 -6.31 -1.48
C ASN A 212 -1.99 -6.05 -2.79
N LYS A 213 -0.93 -6.83 -3.01
CA LYS A 213 -0.01 -6.69 -4.15
C LYS A 213 0.42 -8.05 -4.70
N LYS A 214 1.35 -8.02 -5.65
CA LYS A 214 1.97 -9.20 -6.25
C LYS A 214 3.43 -9.36 -5.79
N PHE A 215 3.77 -8.94 -4.56
CA PHE A 215 5.13 -9.20 -4.06
C PHE A 215 5.34 -10.70 -3.84
N SER A 216 6.45 -11.23 -4.32
CA SER A 216 6.79 -12.65 -4.28
C SER A 216 8.16 -12.89 -3.65
N GLY A 217 8.57 -14.15 -3.61
CA GLY A 217 9.85 -14.55 -3.01
C GLY A 217 9.74 -14.74 -1.50
N GLN A 218 10.89 -14.92 -0.84
CA GLN A 218 10.96 -15.11 0.60
C GLN A 218 11.05 -13.78 1.33
N ILE A 219 10.57 -13.73 2.58
CA ILE A 219 10.94 -12.65 3.49
C ILE A 219 12.43 -12.81 3.81
N PRO A 220 13.26 -11.82 3.49
CA PRO A 220 14.71 -11.99 3.53
C PRO A 220 15.28 -11.88 4.95
N THR A 221 16.38 -12.59 5.22
CA THR A 221 17.05 -12.61 6.53
C THR A 221 17.62 -11.24 6.95
N TRP A 222 17.98 -10.39 6.00
CA TRP A 222 18.47 -9.04 6.30
C TRP A 222 17.39 -8.09 6.82
N ILE A 223 16.14 -8.54 6.99
CA ILE A 223 15.08 -7.79 7.69
C ILE A 223 15.47 -7.41 9.13
N SER A 224 16.44 -8.11 9.72
CA SER A 224 17.11 -7.74 10.98
C SER A 224 17.68 -6.32 10.97
N SER A 225 18.02 -5.75 9.81
CA SER A 225 18.55 -4.38 9.68
C SER A 225 17.50 -3.29 9.92
N TRP A 226 16.22 -3.64 10.01
CA TRP A 226 15.14 -2.72 10.34
C TRP A 226 14.91 -2.70 11.85
N GLU A 227 15.95 -2.36 12.62
CA GLU A 227 15.94 -2.46 14.10
C GLU A 227 14.86 -1.59 14.76
N SER A 228 14.49 -0.47 14.14
CA SER A 228 13.40 0.40 14.59
C SER A 228 12.03 0.07 14.00
N LEU A 229 11.87 -1.10 13.34
CA LEU A 229 10.61 -1.45 12.71
C LEU A 229 9.50 -1.65 13.75
N VAL A 230 8.49 -0.80 13.66
CA VAL A 230 7.31 -0.82 14.53
C VAL A 230 6.14 -1.52 13.84
N VAL A 231 5.95 -1.27 12.55
CA VAL A 231 4.82 -1.79 11.79
C VAL A 231 5.30 -2.44 10.50
N PHE A 232 4.93 -3.71 10.32
CA PHE A 232 5.10 -4.42 9.07
C PHE A 232 3.79 -5.07 8.63
N LYS A 233 3.16 -4.47 7.61
CA LYS A 233 1.94 -5.01 6.97
C LYS A 233 2.25 -5.44 5.55
N ALA A 234 2.12 -6.73 5.29
CA ALA A 234 2.38 -7.34 3.99
C ALA A 234 1.32 -8.38 3.62
N SER A 235 0.09 -8.20 4.12
CA SER A 235 -1.05 -9.07 3.87
C SER A 235 -1.40 -9.19 2.39
N ASN A 236 -1.96 -10.32 1.97
CA ASN A 236 -2.47 -10.58 0.62
C ASN A 236 -1.39 -10.33 -0.46
N ASN A 237 -0.29 -11.07 -0.36
CA ASN A 237 0.82 -11.10 -1.32
C ASN A 237 1.13 -12.55 -1.74
N LEU A 238 2.23 -12.75 -2.45
CA LEU A 238 2.73 -14.05 -2.90
C LEU A 238 3.99 -14.47 -2.15
N PHE A 239 4.24 -13.95 -0.94
CA PHE A 239 5.42 -14.33 -0.15
C PHE A 239 5.39 -15.83 0.18
N CYS A 240 6.55 -16.48 0.09
CA CYS A 240 6.70 -17.92 0.29
C CYS A 240 7.91 -18.24 1.18
N GLY A 241 8.15 -19.53 1.44
CA GLY A 241 9.21 -19.96 2.34
C GLY A 241 8.83 -19.75 3.81
N GLN A 242 9.83 -19.70 4.70
CA GLN A 242 9.62 -19.53 6.14
C GLN A 242 9.73 -18.07 6.55
N ILE A 243 9.11 -17.70 7.67
CA ILE A 243 9.44 -16.43 8.33
C ILE A 243 10.88 -16.54 8.85
N PRO A 244 11.80 -15.64 8.45
CA PRO A 244 13.18 -15.68 8.90
C PRO A 244 13.28 -15.43 10.40
N LEU A 245 14.22 -16.10 11.07
CA LEU A 245 14.48 -15.93 12.50
C LEU A 245 14.80 -14.48 12.84
N GLU A 246 15.44 -13.77 11.93
CA GLU A 246 15.80 -12.36 12.05
C GLU A 246 14.59 -11.44 12.27
N LEU A 247 13.42 -11.76 11.69
CA LEU A 247 12.19 -10.98 11.94
C LEU A 247 11.73 -11.13 13.40
N THR A 248 11.97 -12.29 14.01
CA THR A 248 11.57 -12.58 15.39
C THR A 248 12.47 -11.91 16.46
N LYS A 249 13.55 -11.27 16.00
CA LYS A 249 14.53 -10.55 16.83
C LYS A 249 14.30 -9.04 16.88
N LEU A 250 13.33 -8.50 16.13
CA LEU A 250 13.05 -7.06 16.08
C LEU A 250 12.37 -6.59 17.38
N PRO A 251 13.03 -5.74 18.20
CA PRO A 251 12.56 -5.45 19.55
C PRO A 251 11.40 -4.47 19.63
N GLN A 252 11.23 -3.63 18.60
CA GLN A 252 10.24 -2.56 18.56
C GLN A 252 8.96 -2.92 17.80
N LEU A 253 8.84 -4.15 17.28
CA LEU A 253 7.73 -4.55 16.43
C LEU A 253 6.42 -4.60 17.25
N ILE A 254 5.45 -3.79 16.84
CA ILE A 254 4.12 -3.68 17.47
C ILE A 254 3.06 -4.40 16.63
N THR A 255 3.14 -4.30 15.31
CA THR A 255 2.15 -4.87 14.39
C THR A 255 2.82 -5.67 13.29
N LEU A 256 2.48 -6.95 13.19
CA LEU A 256 2.93 -7.85 12.14
C LEU A 256 1.74 -8.53 11.46
N LEU A 257 1.43 -8.10 10.24
CA LEU A 257 0.36 -8.68 9.42
C LEU A 257 0.95 -9.32 8.16
N LEU A 258 0.91 -10.65 8.09
CA LEU A 258 1.43 -11.47 7.00
C LEU A 258 0.36 -12.40 6.41
N ASP A 259 -0.91 -12.16 6.71
CA ASP A 259 -2.02 -13.01 6.31
C ASP A 259 -2.24 -13.04 4.79
N GLY A 260 -2.83 -14.11 4.27
CA GLY A 260 -3.13 -14.23 2.83
C GLY A 260 -1.87 -14.34 1.96
N ASN A 261 -0.85 -15.04 2.44
CA ASN A 261 0.39 -15.32 1.70
C ASN A 261 0.55 -16.83 1.46
N GLN A 262 1.72 -17.24 0.95
CA GLN A 262 2.09 -18.65 0.76
C GLN A 262 3.19 -19.07 1.74
N LEU A 263 3.27 -18.41 2.91
CA LEU A 263 4.30 -18.70 3.91
C LEU A 263 4.08 -20.09 4.51
N THR A 264 5.18 -20.76 4.80
CA THR A 264 5.26 -22.15 5.26
C THR A 264 6.19 -22.23 6.47
N GLY A 265 6.39 -23.45 6.97
CA GLY A 265 7.35 -23.73 8.03
C GLY A 265 6.69 -23.91 9.38
N ASN A 266 7.54 -24.20 10.35
CA ASN A 266 7.18 -24.09 11.74
C ASN A 266 7.25 -22.62 12.10
N PHE A 267 6.13 -22.02 12.49
CA PHE A 267 6.18 -20.70 13.10
C PHE A 267 7.14 -20.78 14.30
N SER A 268 8.18 -19.94 14.30
CA SER A 268 9.44 -20.25 15.01
C SER A 268 9.25 -20.48 16.52
N LEU A 269 9.89 -21.52 17.06
CA LEU A 269 10.02 -21.75 18.51
C LEU A 269 10.93 -20.71 19.18
N GLU A 270 11.59 -19.86 18.40
CA GLU A 270 12.70 -19.00 18.83
C GLU A 270 12.33 -17.50 18.79
N ILE A 271 11.06 -17.16 19.04
CA ILE A 271 10.67 -15.76 19.24
C ILE A 271 11.42 -15.25 20.47
N THR A 272 12.29 -14.26 20.28
CA THR A 272 13.25 -13.81 21.30
C THR A 272 13.06 -12.36 21.73
N SER A 273 12.51 -11.48 20.87
CA SER A 273 12.53 -10.03 21.12
C SER A 273 11.19 -9.32 20.93
N TRP A 274 10.08 -9.99 20.63
CA TRP A 274 8.78 -9.34 20.40
C TRP A 274 8.09 -8.85 21.68
N ASN A 275 8.78 -8.01 22.43
CA ASN A 275 8.35 -7.52 23.74
C ASN A 275 7.24 -6.46 23.65
N SER A 276 7.04 -5.84 22.49
CA SER A 276 6.03 -4.79 22.26
C SER A 276 4.93 -5.23 21.28
N LEU A 277 4.91 -6.50 20.87
CA LEU A 277 4.01 -6.96 19.81
C LEU A 277 2.58 -7.04 20.31
N ILE A 278 1.70 -6.23 19.71
CA ILE A 278 0.27 -6.14 20.05
C ILE A 278 -0.57 -6.98 19.11
N ALA A 279 -0.26 -6.96 17.81
CA ALA A 279 -1.06 -7.60 16.77
C ALA A 279 -0.23 -8.52 15.88
N LEU A 280 -0.61 -9.79 15.84
CA LEU A 280 -0.01 -10.83 15.01
C LEU A 280 -1.09 -11.51 14.16
N ASN A 281 -1.03 -11.29 12.85
CA ASN A 281 -1.93 -11.96 11.90
C ASN A 281 -1.14 -12.78 10.89
N LEU A 282 -1.31 -14.09 10.96
CA LEU A 282 -0.69 -15.08 10.08
C LEU A 282 -1.73 -15.90 9.30
N ALA A 283 -2.99 -15.47 9.34
CA ALA A 283 -4.11 -16.22 8.76
C ALA A 283 -3.92 -16.51 7.28
N ARG A 284 -4.60 -17.53 6.75
CA ARG A 284 -4.59 -17.86 5.31
C ARG A 284 -3.17 -18.01 4.75
N ASN A 285 -2.37 -18.85 5.40
CA ASN A 285 -1.02 -19.24 4.97
C ASN A 285 -0.93 -20.78 4.94
N LYS A 286 0.29 -21.31 4.86
CA LYS A 286 0.60 -22.75 4.86
C LYS A 286 1.48 -23.13 6.06
N PHE A 287 1.36 -22.42 7.18
CA PHE A 287 2.09 -22.76 8.41
C PHE A 287 1.62 -24.11 8.95
N TYR A 288 2.56 -24.93 9.40
CA TYR A 288 2.29 -26.27 9.91
C TYR A 288 3.00 -26.47 11.25
N ARG A 289 2.84 -27.67 11.85
CA ARG A 289 3.25 -28.00 13.23
C ARG A 289 2.30 -27.42 14.29
N ARG A 290 2.70 -27.53 15.56
CA ARG A 290 1.92 -27.04 16.69
C ARG A 290 2.07 -25.53 16.82
N ILE A 291 1.07 -24.89 17.41
CA ILE A 291 1.18 -23.49 17.82
C ILE A 291 2.30 -23.41 18.89
N PRO A 292 3.33 -22.56 18.71
CA PRO A 292 4.41 -22.42 19.68
C PRO A 292 3.94 -21.89 21.03
N VAL A 293 4.38 -22.53 22.11
CA VAL A 293 4.08 -22.10 23.50
C VAL A 293 4.57 -20.68 23.79
N VAL A 294 5.66 -20.25 23.13
CA VAL A 294 6.27 -18.92 23.32
C VAL A 294 5.34 -17.77 22.95
N ILE A 295 4.31 -17.99 22.12
CA ILE A 295 3.29 -16.96 21.83
C ILE A 295 2.56 -16.56 23.11
N GLY A 296 2.27 -17.52 23.99
CA GLY A 296 1.62 -17.29 25.28
C GLY A 296 2.45 -16.49 26.28
N SER A 297 3.73 -16.25 25.97
CA SER A 297 4.66 -15.46 26.79
C SER A 297 4.87 -14.03 26.26
N LEU A 298 4.20 -13.63 25.18
CA LEU A 298 4.31 -12.29 24.63
C LEU A 298 3.50 -11.30 25.49
N PRO A 299 4.14 -10.34 26.18
CA PRO A 299 3.51 -9.61 27.28
C PRO A 299 2.37 -8.69 26.84
N ASP A 300 2.47 -8.11 25.65
CA ASP A 300 1.56 -7.08 25.15
C ASP A 300 0.60 -7.58 24.05
N LEU A 301 0.60 -8.89 23.75
CA LEU A 301 -0.18 -9.43 22.64
C LEU A 301 -1.69 -9.37 22.94
N LEU A 302 -2.44 -8.69 22.09
CA LEU A 302 -3.90 -8.51 22.19
C LEU A 302 -4.66 -9.14 21.03
N GLU A 303 -4.06 -9.16 19.83
CA GLU A 303 -4.71 -9.66 18.62
C GLU A 303 -3.89 -10.79 18.00
N LEU A 304 -4.49 -11.98 17.93
CA LEU A 304 -3.87 -13.16 17.34
C LEU A 304 -4.81 -13.83 16.33
N ASP A 305 -4.42 -13.85 15.06
CA ASP A 305 -5.12 -14.62 14.02
C ASP A 305 -4.17 -15.64 13.38
N LEU A 306 -4.49 -16.93 13.58
CA LEU A 306 -3.78 -18.06 12.99
C LEU A 306 -4.69 -18.87 12.06
N SER A 307 -5.90 -18.39 11.79
CA SER A 307 -6.93 -19.14 11.09
C SER A 307 -6.52 -19.55 9.68
N ASN A 308 -7.13 -20.60 9.15
CA ASN A 308 -6.90 -21.06 7.77
C ASN A 308 -5.40 -21.36 7.49
N ASN A 309 -4.79 -22.11 8.39
CA ASN A 309 -3.43 -22.67 8.29
C ASN A 309 -3.47 -24.18 8.49
N GLN A 310 -2.30 -24.82 8.51
CA GLN A 310 -2.13 -26.27 8.72
C GLN A 310 -1.56 -26.57 10.12
N PHE A 311 -1.78 -25.68 11.09
CA PHE A 311 -1.41 -25.93 12.49
C PHE A 311 -2.17 -27.13 13.05
N PHE A 312 -1.52 -27.98 13.85
CA PHE A 312 -2.15 -29.16 14.45
C PHE A 312 -1.81 -29.32 15.93
N GLY A 313 -2.53 -30.22 16.60
CA GLY A 313 -2.30 -30.56 18.01
C GLY A 313 -3.11 -29.69 18.97
N PRO A 314 -2.80 -29.70 20.27
CA PRO A 314 -3.56 -28.96 21.26
C PRO A 314 -3.30 -27.45 21.20
N ILE A 315 -4.27 -26.68 21.68
CA ILE A 315 -4.10 -25.26 21.99
C ILE A 315 -3.12 -25.17 23.19
N PRO A 316 -2.00 -24.44 23.08
CA PRO A 316 -1.09 -24.24 24.21
C PRO A 316 -1.81 -23.58 25.39
N PRO A 317 -1.78 -24.14 26.61
CA PRO A 317 -2.36 -23.52 27.80
C PRO A 317 -1.83 -22.11 28.07
N GLU A 318 -0.57 -21.84 27.67
CA GLU A 318 0.07 -20.54 27.83
C GLU A 318 -0.67 -19.43 27.07
N LEU A 319 -1.43 -19.74 26.02
CA LEU A 319 -2.27 -18.73 25.35
C LEU A 319 -3.35 -18.19 26.29
N GLY A 320 -3.82 -18.96 27.27
CA GLY A 320 -4.78 -18.51 28.29
C GLY A 320 -4.21 -17.47 29.25
N HIS A 321 -2.88 -17.31 29.33
CA HIS A 321 -2.24 -16.25 30.13
C HIS A 321 -2.34 -14.87 29.47
N LEU A 322 -2.57 -14.83 28.16
CA LEU A 322 -2.68 -13.60 27.40
C LEU A 322 -4.05 -12.96 27.59
N ARG A 323 -4.10 -11.63 27.56
CA ARG A 323 -5.36 -10.86 27.62
C ARG A 323 -5.87 -10.54 26.21
N LEU A 324 -6.01 -11.57 25.38
CA LEU A 324 -6.42 -11.40 23.99
C LEU A 324 -7.80 -10.75 23.88
N THR A 325 -7.88 -9.66 23.14
CA THR A 325 -9.14 -9.02 22.74
C THR A 325 -9.67 -9.63 21.44
N TYR A 326 -8.78 -10.22 20.64
CA TYR A 326 -9.12 -10.94 19.42
C TYR A 326 -8.26 -12.20 19.30
N LEU A 327 -8.91 -13.34 19.11
CA LEU A 327 -8.26 -14.63 18.87
C LEU A 327 -9.02 -15.33 17.75
N ASN A 328 -8.34 -15.78 16.69
CA ASN A 328 -8.98 -16.57 15.65
C ASN A 328 -8.12 -17.79 15.28
N LEU A 329 -8.65 -18.98 15.60
CA LEU A 329 -8.07 -20.30 15.31
C LEU A 329 -9.00 -21.11 14.39
N PHE A 330 -9.82 -20.43 13.58
CA PHE A 330 -10.76 -21.06 12.68
C PHE A 330 -10.05 -21.92 11.63
N SER A 331 -10.59 -23.09 11.32
CA SER A 331 -10.14 -23.94 10.22
C SER A 331 -8.64 -24.22 10.24
N ILE A 332 -8.18 -24.76 11.36
CA ILE A 332 -6.87 -25.43 11.48
C ILE A 332 -7.11 -26.88 11.93
N GLN A 333 -6.09 -27.61 12.36
CA GLN A 333 -6.18 -29.03 12.74
C GLN A 333 -6.02 -29.23 14.26
N LEU A 334 -6.64 -28.38 15.08
CA LEU A 334 -6.54 -28.47 16.53
C LEU A 334 -7.23 -29.71 17.10
N THR A 335 -6.71 -30.17 18.23
CA THR A 335 -7.18 -31.37 18.95
C THR A 335 -7.31 -31.10 20.43
N GLY A 336 -8.19 -31.82 21.12
CA GLY A 336 -8.28 -31.76 22.58
C GLY A 336 -9.28 -30.73 23.08
N GLN A 337 -9.12 -30.30 24.32
CA GLN A 337 -10.07 -29.41 24.97
C GLN A 337 -9.75 -27.94 24.68
N VAL A 338 -10.78 -27.14 24.43
CA VAL A 338 -10.69 -25.67 24.44
C VAL A 338 -10.52 -25.18 25.88
N LEU A 339 -9.53 -24.31 26.11
CA LEU A 339 -9.27 -23.74 27.44
C LEU A 339 -10.50 -23.00 27.98
N ASP A 340 -10.75 -23.10 29.28
CA ASP A 340 -11.94 -22.51 29.91
C ASP A 340 -11.97 -20.98 29.78
N GLU A 341 -10.79 -20.34 29.72
CA GLU A 341 -10.63 -18.90 29.48
C GLU A 341 -11.21 -18.47 28.11
N PHE A 342 -11.19 -19.36 27.12
CA PHE A 342 -11.73 -19.14 25.78
C PHE A 342 -13.14 -19.70 25.58
N CYS A 343 -13.72 -20.31 26.61
CA CYS A 343 -15.03 -20.92 26.58
C CYS A 343 -16.15 -19.88 26.80
N ASN A 344 -16.27 -18.92 25.88
CA ASN A 344 -17.34 -17.92 25.88
C ASN A 344 -17.86 -17.64 24.45
N MET A 345 -19.06 -17.06 24.36
CA MET A 345 -19.71 -16.81 23.07
C MET A 345 -18.91 -15.88 22.14
N ALA A 346 -18.02 -15.03 22.67
CA ALA A 346 -17.21 -14.13 21.84
C ALA A 346 -16.16 -14.90 21.01
N PHE A 347 -15.69 -16.06 21.49
CA PHE A 347 -14.71 -16.89 20.79
C PHE A 347 -15.30 -18.15 20.16
N GLU A 348 -16.61 -18.40 20.27
CA GLU A 348 -17.22 -19.65 19.79
C GLU A 348 -16.95 -19.92 18.30
N ASN A 349 -17.10 -18.89 17.46
CA ASN A 349 -16.85 -18.99 16.01
C ASN A 349 -15.36 -19.16 15.67
N ASN A 350 -14.48 -18.83 16.61
CA ASN A 350 -13.05 -18.71 16.40
C ASN A 350 -12.36 -20.07 16.46
N PHE A 351 -13.07 -21.15 16.82
CA PHE A 351 -12.56 -22.52 16.86
C PHE A 351 -13.28 -23.45 15.87
N LEU A 352 -14.21 -22.95 15.06
CA LEU A 352 -14.96 -23.79 14.11
C LEU A 352 -14.04 -24.42 13.07
N ASN A 353 -14.53 -25.50 12.46
CA ASN A 353 -13.81 -26.33 11.50
C ASN A 353 -12.52 -26.99 12.05
N ASN A 354 -12.51 -27.26 13.37
CA ASN A 354 -11.52 -28.11 14.04
C ASN A 354 -12.24 -29.36 14.59
N SER A 355 -12.29 -30.44 13.81
CA SER A 355 -13.13 -31.62 14.10
C SER A 355 -12.77 -32.40 15.36
N ASN A 356 -11.57 -32.21 15.89
CA ASN A 356 -11.06 -32.91 17.07
C ASN A 356 -11.03 -32.05 18.34
N LEU A 357 -11.60 -30.84 18.30
CA LEU A 357 -11.80 -30.02 19.49
C LEU A 357 -13.08 -30.42 20.24
N CYS A 358 -13.05 -30.22 21.56
CA CYS A 358 -14.21 -30.31 22.42
C CYS A 358 -14.18 -29.22 23.49
N ALA A 359 -15.33 -28.88 24.07
CA ALA A 359 -15.45 -27.93 25.17
C ALA A 359 -16.13 -28.57 26.40
N ILE A 360 -15.75 -28.14 27.60
CA ILE A 360 -16.40 -28.58 28.86
C ILE A 360 -17.70 -27.80 29.08
N SER A 361 -17.67 -26.48 28.87
CA SER A 361 -18.88 -25.66 28.86
C SER A 361 -19.68 -25.84 27.58
N SER A 362 -20.99 -25.65 27.65
CA SER A 362 -21.90 -25.70 26.50
C SER A 362 -21.67 -24.53 25.53
N LEU A 363 -20.67 -24.66 24.65
CA LEU A 363 -20.58 -23.92 23.40
C LEU A 363 -21.42 -24.66 22.35
N SER A 364 -22.42 -24.00 21.78
CA SER A 364 -23.40 -24.66 20.88
C SER A 364 -22.77 -25.26 19.63
N SER A 365 -21.63 -24.72 19.20
CA SER A 365 -20.97 -25.05 17.94
C SER A 365 -19.76 -25.97 18.09
N ILE A 366 -19.36 -26.33 19.32
CA ILE A 366 -18.23 -27.23 19.61
C ILE A 366 -18.74 -28.45 20.39
N PRO A 367 -18.38 -29.69 20.01
CA PRO A 367 -18.82 -30.89 20.72
C PRO A 367 -18.41 -30.89 22.21
N SER A 368 -19.25 -31.45 23.08
CA SER A 368 -18.89 -31.64 24.49
C SER A 368 -17.79 -32.70 24.64
N CYS A 369 -16.79 -32.44 25.49
CA CYS A 369 -15.74 -33.42 25.79
C CYS A 369 -16.29 -34.72 26.42
N TYR A 370 -17.46 -34.67 27.03
CA TYR A 370 -18.10 -35.84 27.66
C TYR A 370 -18.91 -36.70 26.69
N ALA A 371 -19.12 -36.25 25.44
CA ALA A 371 -19.95 -36.97 24.47
C ALA A 371 -19.29 -38.26 23.92
N LYS A 372 -17.96 -38.44 24.07
CA LYS A 372 -17.21 -39.60 23.52
C LYS A 372 -17.05 -40.80 24.47
N SER A 373 -17.53 -40.75 25.72
CA SER A 373 -17.33 -41.85 26.69
C SER A 373 -18.35 -42.99 26.60
N HIS A 374 -19.29 -42.96 25.66
CA HIS A 374 -20.40 -43.94 25.61
C HIS A 374 -20.28 -45.05 24.56
N ASP A 375 -19.24 -45.11 23.73
CA ASP A 375 -19.21 -46.04 22.57
C ASP A 375 -18.07 -47.09 22.57
N SER A 376 -17.39 -47.32 23.70
CA SER A 376 -16.32 -48.32 23.81
C SER A 376 -16.71 -49.64 24.52
N THR A 377 -18.01 -49.96 24.63
CA THR A 377 -18.47 -51.28 25.10
C THR A 377 -19.19 -52.05 23.98
N LYS A 378 -18.47 -52.38 22.90
CA LYS A 378 -18.76 -53.60 22.13
C LYS A 378 -17.67 -54.62 22.45
N VAL A 379 -17.89 -55.29 23.57
CA VAL A 379 -17.22 -56.55 23.93
C VAL A 379 -17.44 -57.55 22.80
N SER A 380 -16.33 -57.99 22.22
CA SER A 380 -16.25 -59.20 21.41
C SER A 380 -16.81 -60.39 22.18
N ARG A 381 -17.97 -60.92 21.75
CA ARG A 381 -18.39 -62.26 22.12
C ARG A 381 -18.10 -63.21 20.96
N PHE A 382 -17.15 -64.09 21.23
CA PHE A 382 -16.96 -65.37 20.55
C PHE A 382 -18.25 -66.17 20.53
N SER A 383 -18.54 -66.77 19.38
CA SER A 383 -19.15 -68.09 19.23
C SER A 383 -18.92 -68.57 17.81
#